data_AF-A0A6G1EZG7-F1
#
_entry.id   AF-A0A6G1EZG7-F1
#
_cell.length_a   1.000
_cell.length_b   1.000
_cell.length_c   1.000
_cell.angle_alpha   90.00
_cell.angle_beta   90.00
_cell.angle_gamma   90.00
#
_symmetry.space_group_name_H-M   'P 1'
#
loop_
_entity.id
_entity.type
_entity.pdbx_description
1 polymer ?
#
loop_
_entity_poly.entity_id
_entity_poly.type
_entity_poly.pdbx_seq_one_letter_code
_entity_poly.pdbx_strand_id
1 'polypeptide(L)' 'FVNDEGKVMERFLGLKHIERCTTAALKEALVGMLFSHKLSISMLRWQGYDGASNMR' A
#
# COMPACT_ATOMS: atom_id res chain seq x y z
N PHE A 1 0.29 -0.51 -9.00
CA PHE A 1 0.80 -1.42 -10.06
C PHE A 1 -0.19 -1.36 -11.20
N VAL A 2 0.27 -1.26 -12.43
CA VAL A 2 -0.60 -1.16 -13.60
C VAL A 2 -0.29 -2.37 -14.48
N ASN A 3 -1.32 -3.07 -14.96
CA ASN A 3 -1.11 -4.20 -15.87
C ASN A 3 -0.76 -3.70 -17.29
N ASP A 4 -0.50 -4.63 -18.20
CA ASP A 4 -0.16 -4.30 -19.59
C ASP A 4 -1.30 -3.58 -20.33
N GLU A 5 -2.53 -3.64 -19.80
CA GLU A 5 -3.71 -2.94 -20.31
C GLU A 5 -3.90 -1.53 -19.72
N GLY A 6 -2.96 -1.03 -18.90
CA GLY A 6 -3.09 0.29 -18.31
C GLY A 6 -4.04 0.38 -17.10
N LYS A 7 -4.50 -0.75 -16.56
CA LYS A 7 -5.44 -0.80 -15.42
C LYS A 7 -4.72 -0.92 -14.08
N VAL A 8 -5.17 -0.13 -13.10
CA VAL A 8 -4.68 -0.24 -11.72
C VAL A 8 -5.07 -1.60 -11.15
N MET A 9 -4.08 -2.32 -10.63
CA MET A 9 -4.25 -3.62 -10.01
C MET A 9 -4.22 -3.48 -8.49
N GLU A 10 -5.37 -3.74 -7.86
CA GLU A 10 -5.46 -3.90 -6.41
C GLU A 10 -5.03 -5.33 -6.03
N ARG A 11 -4.23 -5.46 -4.96
CA ARG A 11 -3.78 -6.76 -4.47
C ARG A 11 -4.04 -6.85 -2.98
N PHE A 12 -4.60 -7.99 -2.56
CA PHE A 12 -4.71 -8.33 -1.16
C PHE A 12 -3.32 -8.64 -0.59
N LEU A 13 -2.89 -7.89 0.42
CA LEU A 13 -1.57 -8.05 1.03
C LEU A 13 -1.59 -9.05 2.19
N GLY A 14 -2.66 -9.05 2.99
CA GLY A 14 -2.78 -9.94 4.14
C GLY A 14 -3.85 -9.47 5.12
N LEU A 15 -4.10 -10.31 6.13
CA LEU A 15 -4.97 -10.01 7.26
C LEU A 15 -4.17 -10.16 8.55
N LYS A 16 -4.18 -9.13 9.39
CA LYS A 16 -3.53 -9.13 10.70
C LYS A 16 -4.58 -8.90 11.78
N HIS A 17 -4.70 -9.85 12.69
CA HIS A 17 -5.48 -9.64 13.91
C HIS A 17 -4.74 -8.69 14.84
N ILE A 18 -5.48 -7.73 15.41
CA ILE A 18 -4.99 -6.76 16.39
C ILE A 18 -6.03 -6.73 17.51
N GLU A 19 -5.57 -6.94 18.74
CA GLU A 19 -6.46 -7.03 19.91
C GLU A 19 -7.11 -5.69 20.27
N ARG A 20 -6.38 -4.57 20.07
CA ARG A 20 -6.88 -3.21 20.30
C ARG A 20 -6.60 -2.32 19.10
N CYS A 21 -7.66 -1.73 18.53
CA CYS A 21 -7.60 -0.81 17.41
C CYS A 21 -7.19 0.62 17.84
N THR A 22 -6.04 0.76 18.49
CA THR A 22 -5.45 2.09 18.73
C THR A 22 -4.66 2.53 17.50
N THR A 23 -4.50 3.84 17.33
CA THR A 23 -3.70 4.41 16.23
C THR A 23 -2.27 3.85 16.21
N ALA A 24 -1.66 3.67 17.39
CA ALA A 24 -0.31 3.10 17.51
C ALA A 24 -0.27 1.63 17.06
N ALA A 25 -1.20 0.80 17.55
CA ALA A 25 -1.25 -0.61 17.21
C ALA A 25 -1.53 -0.85 15.72
N LEU A 26 -2.41 -0.04 15.11
CA LEU A 26 -2.68 -0.08 13.67
C LEU A 26 -1.42 0.29 12.87
N LYS A 27 -0.71 1.35 13.27
CA LYS A 27 0.53 1.77 12.63
C LYS A 27 1.58 0.67 12.67
N GLU A 28 1.81 0.08 13.85
CA GLU A 28 2.80 -0.99 14.02
C GLU A 28 2.44 -2.23 13.20
N ALA A 29 1.17 -2.67 13.25
CA ALA A 29 0.70 -3.81 12.48
C ALA A 29 0.85 -3.60 10.97
N LEU A 30 0.50 -2.42 10.46
CA LEU A 30 0.63 -2.08 9.05
C LEU A 30 2.09 -2.05 8.61
N VAL A 31 2.96 -1.35 9.34
CA VAL A 31 4.39 -1.24 9.01
C VAL A 31 5.08 -2.61 9.08
N GLY A 32 4.77 -3.41 10.10
CA GLY A 32 5.29 -4.78 10.22
C GLY A 32 4.84 -5.68 9.05
N MET A 33 3.56 -5.58 8.65
CA MET A 33 3.04 -6.33 7.50
C MET A 33 3.78 -5.95 6.21
N LEU A 34 3.91 -4.66 5.92
CA LEU A 34 4.65 -4.16 4.77
C LEU A 34 6.11 -4.65 4.75
N PHE A 35 6.79 -4.58 5.89
CA PHE A 35 8.16 -5.06 6.04
C PHE A 35 8.28 -6.57 5.77
N SER A 36 7.33 -7.39 6.25
CA SER A 36 7.31 -8.83 6.00
C SER A 36 7.19 -9.19 4.52
N HIS A 37 6.58 -8.31 3.71
CA HIS A 37 6.51 -8.42 2.25
C HIS A 37 7.67 -7.71 1.54
N LYS A 38 8.72 -7.30 2.26
CA LYS A 38 9.87 -6.54 1.73
C LYS A 38 9.46 -5.22 1.08
N LEU A 39 8.33 -4.65 1.50
CA LEU A 39 7.85 -3.33 1.11
C LEU A 39 8.24 -2.34 2.20
N SER A 40 9.44 -1.75 2.13
CA SER A 40 9.79 -0.67 3.05
C SER A 40 8.90 0.55 2.80
N ILE A 41 8.65 1.35 3.83
CA ILE A 41 7.88 2.60 3.69
C ILE A 41 8.54 3.53 2.65
N SER A 42 9.87 3.54 2.57
CA SER A 42 10.61 4.30 1.54
C SER A 42 10.35 3.81 0.11
N MET A 43 9.93 2.56 -0.07
CA MET A 43 9.57 1.96 -1.36
C MET A 43 8.07 2.04 -1.66
N LEU A 44 7.24 2.44 -0.69
CA LEU A 44 5.87 2.86 -0.95
C LEU A 44 5.93 4.16 -1.73
N ARG A 45 6.04 4.03 -3.05
CA ARG A 45 5.96 5.18 -3.95
C ARG A 45 4.68 5.92 -3.62
N TRP A 46 4.81 7.20 -3.27
CA TRP A 46 3.74 8.17 -3.41
C TRP A 46 3.49 8.36 -4.91
N GLN A 47 2.93 7.34 -5.57
CA GLN A 47 2.17 7.60 -6.78
C GLN A 47 0.89 8.25 -6.30
N GLY A 48 0.99 9.54 -5.99
CA GLY A 48 -0.16 10.40 -6.05
C GLY A 48 -0.79 10.15 -7.41
N TYR A 49 -2.11 9.96 -7.40
CA TYR A 49 -2.93 10.23 -8.57
C TYR A 49 -2.68 11.70 -8.97
N ASP A 50 -1.56 12.02 -9.61
CA ASP A 50 -1.46 13.23 -10.38
C ASP A 50 -2.27 12.96 -11.65
N GLY A 51 -3.57 13.27 -11.58
CA GLY A 51 -4.49 13.14 -12.70
C GLY A 51 -4.17 14.09 -13.86
N ALA A 52 -2.89 14.32 -14.18
CA ALA A 52 -2.41 15.41 -15.02
C ALA A 52 -1.53 14.98 -16.20
N SER A 53 -1.09 13.73 -16.34
CA SER A 53 -0.14 13.39 -17.43
C SER A 53 -0.73 12.65 -18.64
N ASN A 54 -2.01 12.27 -18.65
CA ASN A 54 -2.57 11.47 -19.74
C ASN A 54 -3.83 12.04 -20.41
N MET A 55 -4.03 13.36 -20.33
CA MET A 55 -4.92 14.05 -21.26
C MET A 55 -4.20 14.25 -22.60
N ARG A 56 -4.39 13.30 -23.51
CA ARG A 56 -4.38 13.54 -24.95
C ARG A 56 -5.71 13.11 -25.52
#